data_AF-A0A9Q3EDJ4-F1
#
_entry.id   AF-A0A9Q3EDJ4-F1
#
_cell.length_a   1.000
_cell.length_b   1.000
_cell.length_c   1.000
_cell.angle_alpha   90.00
_cell.angle_beta   90.00
_cell.angle_gamma   90.00
#
_symmetry.space_group_name_H-M   'P 1'
#
loop_
_entity.id
_entity.type
_entity.pdbx_description
1 polymer ?
#
loop_
_entity_poly.entity_id
_entity_poly.type
_entity_poly.pdbx_seq_one_letter_code
_entity_poly.pdbx_strand_id
1 'polypeptide(L)'
;MFLPCHKHDTDMDTARMIWNRVITHTGSFENIISDRDPKFTSALWKNFHNFFATKLSFSTVYHPQIDGLAEIMIQNLEDIIRIFCSYDLEFKDSDGFTHDWCTLIPAL
;
A
#
# COMPACT_ATOMS: atom_id res chain seq x y z
N MET A 1 5.31 -5.75 2.12
CA MET A 1 4.88 -4.94 3.29
C MET A 1 3.56 -4.30 2.91
N PHE A 2 2.52 -4.47 3.74
CA PHE A 2 1.22 -3.84 3.52
C PHE A 2 1.03 -2.68 4.50
N LEU A 3 0.49 -1.56 4.00
CA LEU A 3 0.23 -0.37 4.79
C LEU A 3 -1.24 0.02 4.67
N PRO A 4 -1.94 0.27 5.79
CA PRO A 4 -3.32 0.74 5.75
C PRO A 4 -3.38 2.12 5.10
N CYS A 5 -4.24 2.26 4.09
CA CYS A 5 -4.48 3.51 3.37
C CYS A 5 -5.99 3.79 3.33
N HIS A 6 -6.38 5.06 3.37
CA HIS A 6 -7.75 5.47 3.18
C HIS A 6 -8.01 5.92 1.74
N LYS A 7 -9.22 5.67 1.25
CA LYS A 7 -9.63 6.01 -0.13
C LYS A 7 -9.44 7.50 -0.47
N HIS A 8 -9.61 8.36 0.55
CA HIS A 8 -9.52 9.81 0.44
C HIS A 8 -8.13 10.38 0.76
N ASP A 9 -7.11 9.53 0.97
CA ASP A 9 -5.75 10.02 1.23
C ASP A 9 -5.25 10.84 0.04
N THR A 10 -4.67 12.01 0.35
CA THR A 10 -4.05 12.87 -0.65
C THR A 10 -2.70 12.32 -1.11
N ASP A 11 -2.15 12.90 -2.18
CA ASP A 11 -0.80 12.63 -2.63
C ASP A 11 0.25 12.93 -1.54
N MET A 12 0.04 14.00 -0.74
CA MET A 12 0.87 14.33 0.43
C MET A 12 0.80 13.29 1.53
N ASP A 13 -0.40 12.82 1.87
CA ASP A 13 -0.58 11.82 2.94
C ASP A 13 0.08 10.50 2.55
N THR A 14 -0.10 10.10 1.29
CA THR A 14 0.54 8.91 0.71
C THR A 14 2.07 9.02 0.74
N ALA A 15 2.63 10.17 0.35
CA ALA A 15 4.08 10.40 0.39
C ALA A 15 4.64 10.39 1.82
N ARG A 16 3.93 11.00 2.78
CA ARG A 16 4.33 10.97 4.20
C ARG A 16 4.28 9.56 4.78
N MET A 17 3.27 8.77 4.43
CA MET A 17 3.15 7.40 4.88
C MET A 17 4.30 6.55 4.35
N ILE A 18 4.62 6.65 3.06
CA ILE A 18 5.74 5.94 2.45
C ILE A 18 7.07 6.36 3.07
N TRP A 19 7.25 7.65 3.34
CA TRP A 19 8.40 8.18 4.07
C TRP A 19 8.53 7.53 5.46
N ASN A 20 7.51 7.67 6.30
CA ASN A 20 7.56 7.31 7.72
C ASN A 20 7.58 5.80 7.97
N ARG A 21 6.99 5.00 7.06
CA ARG A 21 6.83 3.56 7.29
C ARG A 21 7.66 2.70 6.36
N VAL A 22 7.99 3.16 5.16
CA VAL A 22 8.72 2.34 4.19
C VAL A 22 10.20 2.71 4.17
N ILE A 23 10.51 3.99 3.90
CA ILE A 23 11.91 4.44 3.72
C ILE A 23 12.69 4.37 5.05
N THR A 24 12.07 4.74 6.16
CA THR A 24 12.67 4.63 7.50
C THR A 24 13.00 3.18 7.89
N HIS A 25 12.22 2.21 7.40
CA HIS A 25 12.32 0.81 7.81
C HIS A 25 13.18 -0.02 6.86
N THR A 26 13.17 0.29 5.57
CA THR A 26 13.84 -0.48 4.51
C THR A 26 15.07 0.25 3.94
N GLY A 27 15.16 1.57 4.14
CA GLY A 27 16.18 2.43 3.54
C GLY A 27 15.73 3.05 2.21
N SER A 28 16.69 3.58 1.45
CA SER A 28 16.45 4.19 0.14
C SER A 28 16.19 3.12 -0.94
N PHE A 29 15.21 3.36 -1.79
CA PHE A 29 14.95 2.51 -2.96
C PHE A 29 15.76 2.98 -4.17
N GLU A 30 16.22 2.07 -5.02
CA GLU A 30 16.83 2.45 -6.31
C GLU A 30 15.76 2.67 -7.38
N ASN A 31 14.75 1.80 -7.42
CA ASN A 31 13.65 1.85 -8.38
C ASN A 31 12.32 1.60 -7.66
N ILE A 32 11.30 2.39 -8.00
CA ILE A 32 9.93 2.19 -7.52
C ILE A 32 9.03 2.04 -8.74
N ILE A 33 8.28 0.93 -8.76
CA ILE A 33 7.28 0.65 -9.79
C ILE A 33 5.92 0.96 -9.18
N SER A 34 5.18 1.88 -9.79
CA SER A 34 3.88 2.34 -9.31
C SER A 34 2.86 2.33 -10.45
N ASP A 35 1.58 2.16 -10.13
CA ASP A 35 0.50 2.29 -11.11
C ASP A 35 0.27 3.78 -11.47
N ARG A 36 -0.47 4.03 -12.54
CA ARG A 36 -0.77 5.37 -13.09
C ARG A 36 -1.89 6.09 -12.34
N ASP A 37 -2.08 5.79 -11.06
CA ASP A 37 -3.05 6.52 -10.23
C ASP A 37 -2.70 8.02 -10.20
N PRO A 38 -3.70 8.93 -10.23
CA PRO A 38 -3.47 10.38 -10.14
C PRO A 38 -2.57 10.81 -8.97
N LYS A 39 -2.62 10.09 -7.85
CA LYS A 39 -1.78 10.36 -6.66
C LYS A 39 -0.30 10.15 -6.97
N PHE A 40 0.04 9.10 -7.72
CA PHE A 40 1.40 8.73 -8.12
C PHE A 40 1.86 9.40 -9.42
N THR A 41 0.98 10.11 -10.12
CA THR A 41 1.37 10.94 -11.28
C THR A 41 1.47 12.44 -10.94
N SER A 42 1.14 12.81 -9.70
CA SER A 42 1.18 14.18 -9.17
C SER A 42 2.57 14.81 -9.24
N ALA A 43 2.60 16.15 -9.29
CA ALA A 43 3.86 16.91 -9.27
C ALA A 43 4.66 16.70 -7.98
N LEU A 44 3.94 16.51 -6.87
CA LEU A 44 4.50 16.15 -5.57
C LEU A 44 5.25 14.82 -5.66
N TRP A 45 4.62 13.79 -6.21
CA TRP A 45 5.24 12.47 -6.32
C TRP A 45 6.50 12.50 -7.19
N LYS A 46 6.49 13.25 -8.30
CA LYS A 46 7.69 13.48 -9.11
C LYS A 46 8.80 14.18 -8.32
N ASN A 47 8.47 15.21 -7.55
CA ASN A 47 9.44 15.92 -6.72
C ASN A 47 9.99 15.03 -5.59
N PHE A 48 9.15 14.18 -5.00
CA PHE A 48 9.56 13.19 -4.02
C PHE A 48 10.62 12.25 -4.61
N HIS A 49 10.37 11.67 -5.79
CA HIS A 49 11.33 10.79 -6.44
C HIS A 49 12.64 11.48 -6.83
N ASN A 50 12.57 12.72 -7.32
CA ASN A 50 13.76 13.52 -7.63
C ASN A 50 14.62 13.78 -6.39
N PHE A 51 14.00 14.04 -5.24
CA PHE A 51 14.72 14.26 -3.98
C PHE A 51 15.48 13.01 -3.53
N PHE A 52 14.91 11.81 -3.75
CA PHE A 52 15.53 10.55 -3.36
C PHE A 52 16.46 9.93 -4.40
N ALA A 53 16.64 10.57 -5.56
CA ALA A 53 17.33 9.99 -6.72
C ALA A 53 16.79 8.59 -7.12
N THR A 54 15.55 8.30 -6.75
CA THR A 54 14.87 7.04 -7.05
C THR A 54 14.29 7.10 -8.46
N LYS A 55 14.44 6.05 -9.24
CA LYS A 55 13.81 5.97 -10.55
C LYS A 55 12.34 5.54 -10.39
N LEU A 56 11.43 6.46 -10.67
CA LEU A 56 10.01 6.14 -10.81
C LEU A 56 9.75 5.51 -12.17
N SER A 57 9.23 4.28 -12.16
CA SER A 57 8.74 3.60 -13.36
C SER A 57 7.25 3.36 -13.18
N PHE A 58 6.45 3.70 -14.19
CA PHE A 58 5.03 3.38 -14.16
C PHE A 58 4.81 1.99 -14.74
N SER A 59 4.00 1.17 -14.09
CA SER A 59 3.52 -0.07 -14.73
C SER A 59 2.79 0.30 -16.03
N THR A 60 3.02 -0.48 -17.07
CA THR A 60 2.21 -0.45 -18.29
C THR A 60 1.12 -1.51 -18.13
N VAL A 61 0.00 -1.33 -18.83
CA VAL A 61 -1.14 -2.27 -18.90
C VAL A 61 -0.74 -3.71 -19.31
N TYR A 62 0.54 -3.95 -19.62
CA TYR A 62 1.12 -5.21 -20.07
C TYR A 62 2.43 -5.54 -19.33
N HIS A 63 2.46 -5.43 -17.99
CA HIS A 63 3.55 -6.03 -17.19
C HIS A 63 3.04 -7.09 -16.19
N PRO A 64 2.44 -8.20 -16.68
CA PRO A 64 1.80 -9.22 -15.86
C PRO A 64 2.74 -9.94 -14.88
N GLN A 65 4.06 -9.83 -15.00
CA GLN A 65 4.97 -10.47 -14.05
C GLN A 65 5.14 -9.68 -12.76
N ILE A 66 5.28 -8.35 -12.82
CA ILE A 66 5.47 -7.52 -11.62
C ILE A 66 4.11 -7.15 -11.04
N ASP A 67 3.17 -6.76 -11.90
CA ASP A 67 1.82 -6.45 -11.47
C ASP A 67 1.10 -7.71 -11.02
N GLY A 68 1.24 -8.83 -11.74
CA GLY A 68 0.61 -10.10 -11.35
C GLY A 68 1.12 -10.65 -10.02
N LEU A 69 2.40 -10.46 -9.67
CA LEU A 69 2.87 -10.85 -8.33
C LEU A 69 2.25 -9.98 -7.23
N ALA A 70 2.14 -8.67 -7.45
CA ALA A 70 1.47 -7.78 -6.51
C ALA A 70 -0.03 -8.08 -6.42
N GLU A 71 -0.71 -8.32 -7.54
CA GLU A 71 -2.12 -8.72 -7.62
C GLU A 71 -2.37 -10.05 -6.91
N ILE A 72 -1.54 -11.08 -7.14
CA ILE A 72 -1.62 -12.37 -6.43
C ILE A 72 -1.42 -12.16 -4.93
N MET A 73 -0.50 -11.29 -4.53
CA MET A 73 -0.26 -11.00 -3.11
C MET A 73 -1.44 -10.26 -2.47
N ILE A 74 -2.06 -9.31 -3.19
CA ILE A 74 -3.25 -8.58 -2.76
C ILE A 74 -4.45 -9.53 -2.65
N GLN A 75 -4.67 -10.40 -3.65
CA GLN A 75 -5.75 -11.40 -3.63
C GLN A 75 -5.59 -12.38 -2.46
N ASN A 76 -4.40 -12.92 -2.25
CA ASN A 76 -4.14 -13.80 -1.11
C ASN A 76 -4.40 -13.08 0.23
N LEU A 77 -4.02 -11.81 0.34
CA LEU A 77 -4.31 -11.03 1.55
C LEU A 77 -5.81 -10.83 1.74
N GLU A 78 -6.53 -10.49 0.67
CA GLU A 78 -7.99 -10.35 0.69
C GLU A 78 -8.68 -11.65 1.13
N ASP A 79 -8.25 -12.79 0.60
CA ASP A 79 -8.76 -14.11 0.98
C ASP A 79 -8.50 -14.42 2.45
N ILE A 80 -7.30 -14.11 2.96
CA ILE A 80 -6.97 -14.27 4.39
C ILE A 80 -7.88 -13.37 5.24
N ILE A 81 -8.08 -12.12 4.85
CA ILE A 81 -8.94 -11.18 5.58
C ILE A 81 -10.40 -11.66 5.56
N ARG A 82 -10.89 -12.14 4.40
CA ARG A 82 -12.22 -12.74 4.26
C ARG A 82 -12.42 -13.91 5.21
N ILE A 83 -11.46 -14.84 5.23
CA ILE A 83 -11.44 -15.97 6.17
C ILE A 83 -11.48 -15.44 7.60
N PHE A 84 -10.60 -14.50 7.95
CA PHE A 84 -10.50 -13.96 9.29
C PHE A 84 -11.81 -13.33 9.79
N CYS A 85 -12.46 -12.52 8.95
CA CYS A 85 -13.76 -11.92 9.26
C CYS A 85 -14.88 -12.98 9.33
N SER A 86 -14.85 -14.01 8.47
CA SER A 86 -15.89 -15.05 8.45
C SER A 86 -15.87 -15.97 9.68
N TYR A 87 -14.70 -16.14 10.29
CA TYR A 87 -14.51 -16.95 11.49
C TYR A 87 -14.57 -16.12 12.79
N ASP A 88 -14.93 -14.83 12.69
CA ASP A 88 -14.99 -13.88 13.82
C ASP A 88 -13.72 -13.92 14.69
N LEU A 89 -12.57 -14.07 14.02
CA LEU A 89 -11.29 -14.17 14.70
C LEU A 89 -10.93 -12.78 15.22
N GLU A 90 -10.69 -12.64 16.52
CA GLU A 90 -10.21 -11.40 17.10
C GLU A 90 -8.68 -11.31 16.98
N PHE A 91 -8.17 -10.34 16.22
CA PHE A 91 -6.75 -10.00 16.27
C PHE A 91 -6.53 -9.01 17.42
N LYS A 92 -5.85 -9.46 18.48
CA LYS A 92 -5.41 -8.61 19.58
C LYS A 92 -4.00 -8.11 19.25
N ASP A 93 -3.87 -6.82 18.94
CA ASP A 93 -2.55 -6.21 18.87
C ASP A 93 -1.92 -6.19 20.28
N SER A 94 -0.60 -6.09 20.33
CA SER A 94 0.22 -5.88 21.52
C SER A 94 -0.20 -4.67 22.36
N ASP A 95 -0.98 -3.75 21.79
CA ASP A 95 -1.58 -2.58 22.46
C ASP A 95 -2.96 -2.86 23.12
N GLY A 96 -3.49 -4.09 23.01
CA GLY A 96 -4.73 -4.50 23.69
C GLY A 96 -6.04 -4.03 23.04
N PHE A 97 -5.97 -3.37 21.89
CA PHE A 97 -7.15 -3.02 21.10
C PHE A 97 -7.48 -4.11 20.08
N THR A 98 -8.69 -4.67 20.16
CA THR A 98 -9.28 -5.47 19.09
C THR A 98 -9.66 -4.51 17.97
N HIS A 99 -8.90 -4.50 16.88
CA HIS A 99 -9.33 -3.78 15.69
C HIS A 99 -10.49 -4.57 15.08
N ASP A 100 -11.69 -3.99 15.12
CA ASP A 100 -12.84 -4.52 14.41
C ASP A 100 -12.63 -4.32 12.90
N TRP A 101 -11.94 -5.30 12.31
CA TRP A 101 -11.65 -5.35 10.88
C TRP A 101 -12.94 -5.46 10.05
N CYS A 102 -14.02 -6.01 10.62
CA CYS A 102 -15.33 -6.10 9.98
C CYS A 102 -15.95 -4.70 9.75
N THR A 103 -15.70 -3.75 10.66
CA THR A 103 -16.20 -2.36 10.51
C THR A 103 -15.28 -1.48 9.66
N LEU A 104 -13.97 -1.78 9.59
CA LEU A 104 -12.99 -0.99 8.83
C LEU A 104 -12.96 -1.29 7.33
N ILE A 105 -13.54 -2.42 6.90
CA ILE A 105 -13.69 -2.80 5.49
C ILE A 105 -15.18 -2.82 5.15
N PRO A 106 -15.82 -1.65 4.93
CA PRO A 106 -17.26 -1.57 4.67
C PRO A 106 -17.67 -2.07 3.27
N ALA A 107 -16.80 -2.80 2.57
CA ALA A 107 -17.02 -3.23 1.19
C ALA A 107 -16.55 -4.67 0.93
N LEU A 108 -16.83 -5.57 1.87
CA LEU A 108 -17.11 -6.97 1.55
C LEU A 108 -18.58 -7.14 1.20
#